data_AF-A0A971U1Q8-F1
#
_entry.id   AF-A0A971U1Q8-F1
#
_cell.length_a   1.000
_cell.length_b   1.000
_cell.length_c   1.000
_cell.angle_alpha   90.00
_cell.angle_beta   90.00
_cell.angle_gamma   90.00
#
_symmetry.space_group_name_H-M   'P 1'
#
loop_
_entity.id
_entity.type
_entity.pdbx_description
1 polymer ?
#
loop_
_entity_poly.entity_id
_entity_poly.type
_entity_poly.pdbx_seq_one_letter_code
_entity_poly.pdbx_strand_id
1 'polypeptide(L)'
;MPNCSYMIGKHPLTGWETMTLHCEGELATTATFTPQVGCNLLSFDVAGREYLVALDQTSTQPSVLGTPVLYPTPNRVRDGMMTFGERTFTF
;
A
#
# COMPACT_ATOMS: atom_id res chain seq x y z
N MET A 1 6.88 -8.16 25.45
CA MET A 1 6.78 -8.07 23.99
C MET A 1 5.33 -7.71 23.66
N PRO A 2 5.07 -6.79 22.73
CA PRO A 2 3.69 -6.46 22.35
C PRO A 2 2.98 -7.71 21.81
N ASN A 3 1.71 -7.88 22.17
CA ASN A 3 0.88 -8.97 21.67
C ASN A 3 0.40 -8.59 20.27
N CYS A 4 0.82 -9.32 19.25
CA CYS A 4 0.46 -9.03 17.87
C CYS A 4 -0.23 -10.25 17.23
N SER A 5 -1.25 -9.97 16.43
CA SER A 5 -2.03 -10.95 15.68
C SER A 5 -2.24 -10.46 14.24
N TYR A 6 -2.75 -11.33 13.39
CA TYR A 6 -3.13 -10.96 12.04
C TYR A 6 -4.44 -11.62 11.61
N MET A 7 -5.08 -11.01 10.61
CA MET A 7 -6.30 -11.53 9.99
C MET A 7 -6.22 -11.36 8.48
N ILE A 8 -6.71 -12.35 7.76
CA ILE A 8 -6.91 -12.28 6.31
C ILE A 8 -8.39 -12.01 6.06
N GLY A 9 -8.69 -11.09 5.14
CA GLY A 9 -10.04 -10.68 4.81
C GLY A 9 -10.16 -10.19 3.38
N LYS A 10 -11.23 -9.44 3.11
CA LYS A 10 -11.45 -8.77 1.83
C LYS A 10 -11.73 -7.29 2.01
N HIS A 11 -11.17 -6.48 1.13
CA HIS A 11 -11.45 -5.06 1.05
C HIS A 11 -12.92 -4.84 0.65
N PRO A 12 -13.72 -4.05 1.40
CA PRO A 12 -15.17 -4.03 1.26
C PRO A 12 -15.68 -3.48 -0.08
N LEU A 13 -14.91 -2.61 -0.74
CA LEU A 13 -15.34 -1.96 -2.00
C LEU A 13 -14.79 -2.64 -3.25
N THR A 14 -13.62 -3.24 -3.15
CA THR A 14 -12.87 -3.76 -4.32
C THR A 14 -12.85 -5.28 -4.35
N GLY A 15 -13.16 -5.93 -3.23
CA GLY A 15 -13.12 -7.39 -3.08
C GLY A 15 -11.71 -7.97 -3.01
N TRP A 16 -10.66 -7.14 -2.99
CA TRP A 16 -9.27 -7.61 -2.90
C TRP A 16 -9.00 -8.30 -1.59
N GLU A 17 -8.16 -9.33 -1.61
CA GLU A 17 -7.59 -9.93 -0.42
C GLU A 17 -6.79 -8.88 0.35
N THR A 18 -7.02 -8.88 1.66
CA THR A 18 -6.33 -8.00 2.59
C THR A 18 -5.71 -8.80 3.73
N MET A 19 -4.55 -8.35 4.19
CA MET A 19 -3.95 -8.81 5.44
C MET A 19 -3.91 -7.64 6.42
N THR A 20 -4.53 -7.80 7.58
CA THR A 20 -4.52 -6.81 8.67
C THR A 20 -3.66 -7.33 9.80
N LEU A 21 -2.64 -6.57 10.18
CA LEU A 21 -1.85 -6.76 11.38
C LEU A 21 -2.49 -5.96 12.51
N HIS A 22 -2.53 -6.53 13.71
CA HIS A 22 -2.97 -5.85 14.92
C HIS A 22 -1.92 -6.05 16.01
N CYS A 23 -1.60 -4.99 16.74
CA CYS A 23 -0.69 -5.06 17.88
C CYS A 23 -1.24 -4.28 19.07
N GLU A 24 -1.29 -4.94 20.22
CA GLU A 24 -1.59 -4.34 21.54
C GLU A 24 -0.26 -3.90 22.18
N GLY A 25 0.19 -2.70 21.80
CA GLY A 25 1.34 -2.01 22.40
C GLY A 25 0.91 -0.92 23.40
N GLU A 26 1.77 0.08 23.61
CA GLU A 26 1.41 1.31 24.36
C GLU A 26 0.19 2.00 23.72
N LEU A 27 0.14 1.99 22.39
CA LEU A 27 -1.03 2.37 21.60
C LEU A 27 -1.44 1.18 20.74
N ALA A 28 -2.72 0.81 20.80
CA ALA A 28 -3.30 -0.18 19.90
C ALA A 28 -3.10 0.28 18.45
N THR A 29 -2.53 -0.58 17.61
CA THR A 29 -2.17 -0.22 16.23
C THR A 29 -2.66 -1.29 15.27
N THR A 30 -3.23 -0.89 14.14
CA THR A 30 -3.55 -1.78 13.02
C THR A 30 -2.97 -1.27 11.71
N ALA A 31 -2.58 -2.20 10.85
CA ALA A 31 -2.09 -1.92 9.50
C ALA A 31 -2.67 -2.93 8.52
N THR A 32 -3.33 -2.46 7.45
CA THR A 32 -3.96 -3.33 6.45
C THR A 32 -3.31 -3.17 5.09
N PHE A 33 -2.90 -4.29 4.49
CA PHE A 33 -2.22 -4.35 3.20
C PHE A 33 -3.03 -5.17 2.19
N THR A 34 -2.82 -4.94 0.90
CA THR A 34 -3.33 -5.83 -0.16
C THR A 34 -2.20 -6.35 -1.05
N PRO A 35 -1.96 -7.68 -1.09
CA PRO A 35 -0.96 -8.26 -1.98
C PRO A 35 -1.25 -8.02 -3.47
N GLN A 36 -2.52 -7.87 -3.82
CA GLN A 36 -2.97 -7.79 -5.21
C GLN A 36 -2.65 -6.44 -5.88
N VAL A 37 -2.26 -5.43 -5.10
CA VAL A 37 -1.91 -4.10 -5.61
C VAL A 37 -0.52 -3.74 -5.11
N GLY A 38 0.49 -4.51 -5.50
CA GLY A 38 1.90 -4.23 -5.16
C GLY A 38 2.18 -4.20 -3.66
N CYS A 39 1.44 -4.99 -2.86
CA CYS A 39 1.50 -4.99 -1.40
C CYS A 39 1.19 -3.62 -0.77
N ASN A 40 0.34 -2.80 -1.41
CA ASN A 40 0.00 -1.46 -0.95
C ASN A 40 -0.62 -1.47 0.46
N LEU A 41 -0.14 -0.58 1.34
CA LEU A 41 -0.72 -0.30 2.64
C LEU A 41 -1.94 0.60 2.48
N LEU A 42 -3.10 0.07 2.84
CA LEU A 42 -4.41 0.70 2.64
C LEU A 42 -4.90 1.45 3.90
N SER A 43 -4.59 0.95 5.10
CA SER A 43 -5.04 1.57 6.36
C SER A 43 -3.93 1.52 7.39
N PHE A 44 -3.76 2.59 8.15
CA PHE A 44 -2.86 2.67 9.28
C PHE A 44 -3.55 3.43 10.41
N ASP A 45 -4.11 2.67 11.36
CA ASP A 45 -4.81 3.20 12.52
C ASP A 45 -3.93 3.09 13.76
N VAL A 46 -3.81 4.20 14.50
CA VAL A 46 -3.15 4.22 15.80
C VAL A 46 -4.12 4.81 16.83
N ALA A 47 -4.50 3.99 17.80
CA ALA A 47 -5.46 4.33 18.86
C ALA A 47 -6.79 4.91 18.33
N GLY A 48 -7.33 4.34 17.25
CA GLY A 48 -8.60 4.74 16.64
C GLY A 48 -8.49 5.94 15.70
N ARG A 49 -7.27 6.39 15.37
CA ARG A 49 -7.02 7.44 14.39
C ARG A 49 -6.41 6.85 13.13
N GLU A 50 -7.17 6.92 12.03
CA GLU A 50 -6.69 6.60 10.67
C GLU A 50 -5.75 7.71 10.15
N TYR A 51 -4.59 7.30 9.65
CA TYR A 51 -3.56 8.19 9.09
C TYR A 51 -3.46 8.15 7.57
N LEU A 52 -4.11 7.18 6.91
CA LEU A 52 -4.02 7.01 5.46
C LEU A 52 -5.37 7.27 4.77
N VAL A 53 -5.26 7.77 3.55
CA VAL A 53 -6.36 7.78 2.58
C VAL A 53 -6.06 6.68 1.56
N ALA A 54 -6.85 5.61 1.60
CA ALA A 54 -6.61 4.40 0.81
C ALA A 54 -7.10 4.50 -0.64
N LEU A 55 -8.18 5.26 -0.83
CA LEU A 55 -8.99 5.26 -2.05
C LEU A 55 -9.52 6.64 -2.33
N ASP A 56 -9.41 7.05 -3.59
CA ASP A 56 -10.24 8.11 -4.14
C ASP A 56 -11.52 7.50 -4.71
N GLN A 57 -12.65 7.84 -4.09
CA GLN A 57 -13.99 7.42 -4.53
C GLN A 57 -14.68 8.49 -5.39
N THR A 58 -14.05 9.65 -5.59
CA THR A 58 -14.65 10.79 -6.30
C THR A 58 -14.46 10.72 -7.82
N SER A 59 -13.54 9.88 -8.29
CA SER A 59 -13.30 9.63 -9.71
C SER A 59 -14.22 8.55 -10.27
N THR A 60 -14.48 8.63 -11.58
CA THR A 60 -15.29 7.64 -12.33
C THR A 60 -14.68 6.24 -12.33
N GLN A 61 -13.39 6.11 -12.00
CA GLN A 61 -12.70 4.86 -11.70
C GLN A 61 -11.97 5.02 -10.36
N PRO A 62 -12.27 4.21 -9.33
CA PRO A 62 -11.60 4.31 -8.04
C PRO A 62 -10.09 4.20 -8.20
N SER A 63 -9.34 5.20 -7.72
CA SER A 63 -7.88 5.14 -7.71
C SER A 63 -7.38 4.74 -6.32
N VAL A 64 -6.46 3.78 -6.28
CA VAL A 64 -5.80 3.37 -5.04
C VAL A 64 -4.70 4.36 -4.74
N LEU A 65 -4.80 5.01 -3.60
CA LEU A 65 -3.81 5.94 -3.08
C LEU A 65 -2.86 5.14 -2.19
N GLY A 66 -3.15 5.00 -0.89
CA GLY A 66 -2.35 4.18 0.03
C GLY A 66 -0.87 4.55 0.04
N THR A 67 0.00 3.59 0.31
CA THR A 67 1.47 3.71 0.21
C THR A 67 2.03 2.73 -0.83
N PRO A 68 2.04 3.09 -2.13
CA PRO A 68 2.57 2.21 -3.16
C PRO A 68 4.10 2.12 -3.06
N VAL A 69 4.65 0.93 -3.23
CA VAL A 69 6.10 0.74 -3.40
C VAL A 69 6.48 1.15 -4.81
N LEU A 70 7.31 2.18 -4.94
CA LEU A 70 7.76 2.69 -6.25
C LEU A 70 9.08 2.03 -6.65
N TYR A 71 9.00 1.12 -7.61
CA TYR A 71 10.14 0.38 -8.17
C TYR A 71 9.91 0.17 -9.67
N PRO A 72 10.95 0.21 -10.53
CA PRO A 72 12.39 0.29 -10.23
C PRO A 72 12.94 1.68 -9.97
N THR A 73 12.22 2.74 -10.37
CA THR A 73 12.66 4.11 -10.17
C THR A 73 11.51 4.88 -9.51
N PRO A 74 11.73 5.55 -8.37
CA PRO A 74 10.73 6.46 -7.88
C PRO A 74 10.65 7.65 -8.85
N ASN A 75 9.44 8.00 -9.26
CA ASN A 75 9.15 9.12 -10.16
C ASN A 75 9.63 8.87 -11.61
N ARG A 76 9.76 9.95 -12.39
CA ARG A 76 9.95 9.90 -13.85
C ARG A 76 11.39 9.64 -14.24
N VAL A 77 11.57 8.80 -15.26
CA VAL A 77 12.80 8.70 -16.05
C VAL A 77 12.64 9.55 -17.30
N ARG A 78 13.62 10.41 -17.60
CA ARG A 78 13.62 11.23 -18.83
C ARG A 78 13.49 10.30 -20.04
N ASP A 79 12.57 10.62 -20.95
CA ASP A 79 12.28 9.86 -22.16
C ASP A 79 11.93 8.38 -21.92
N GLY A 80 11.61 7.97 -20.68
CA GLY A 80 11.32 6.58 -20.34
C GLY A 80 12.51 5.64 -20.57
N MET A 81 13.74 6.16 -20.60
CA MET A 81 14.93 5.39 -20.98
C MET A 81 16.11 5.60 -20.03
N MET A 82 16.81 4.51 -19.74
CA MET A 82 18.08 4.51 -18.99
C MET A 82 19.11 3.66 -19.72
N THR A 83 20.36 4.12 -19.76
CA THR A 83 21.50 3.31 -20.21
C THR A 83 22.39 2.94 -19.03
N PHE A 84 22.74 1.66 -18.91
CA PHE A 84 23.67 1.15 -17.90
C PHE A 84 24.63 0.17 -18.55
N GLY A 85 25.93 0.48 -18.50
CA GLY A 85 26.93 -0.20 -19.34
C GLY A 85 26.64 0.00 -20.82
N GLU A 86 26.64 -1.09 -21.58
CA GLU A 86 26.33 -1.09 -23.01
C GLU A 86 24.84 -1.37 -23.30
N ARG A 87 23.99 -1.39 -22.27
CA ARG A 87 22.57 -1.75 -22.40
C ARG A 87 21.68 -0.54 -22.18
N THR A 88 20.67 -0.41 -23.04
CA THR A 88 19.57 0.54 -22.90
C THR A 88 18.30 -0.19 -22.45
N PHE A 89 17.61 0.39 -21.47
CA PHE A 89 16.36 -0.09 -20.90
C PHE A 89 15.27 0.93 -21.18
N THR A 90 14.10 0.46 -21.62
CA THR A 90 12.89 1.27 -21.82
C THR A 90 11.85 0.83 -20.79
N PHE A 91 11.24 1.77 -20.10
CA PHE A 91 10.23 1.57 -19.05
C PHE A 91 8.81 1.66 -19.60
#